data_AF-A0A914EM45-F1
#
_entry.id   AF-A0A914EM45-F1
#
_cell.length_a   1.000
_cell.length_b   1.000
_cell.length_c   1.000
_cell.angle_alpha   90.00
_cell.angle_beta   90.00
_cell.angle_gamma   90.00
#
_symmetry.space_group_name_H-M   'P 1'
#
loop_
_entity.id
_entity.type
_entity.pdbx_description
1 polymer ?
#
loop_
_entity_poly.entity_id
_entity_poly.type
_entity_poly.pdbx_seq_one_letter_code
_entity_poly.pdbx_strand_id
1 'polypeptide(L)'
;MYFLQKLLFYSLFYFPQETIFAEGTKILGNSENLLKSLFKNYDKRIRPYADNGTAVIVHMTIVLGILIELRENEQVAGYVISHTQ
;
A
#
# COMPACT_ATOMS: atom_id res chain seq x y z
N MET A 1 22.76 -11.14 42.91
CA MET A 1 21.57 -10.59 42.22
C MET A 1 21.79 -10.22 40.73
N TYR A 2 23.00 -10.39 40.15
CA TYR A 2 23.27 -10.08 38.74
C TYR A 2 23.10 -11.24 37.75
N PHE A 3 23.09 -12.49 38.25
CA PHE A 3 23.03 -13.69 37.41
C PHE A 3 21.64 -13.91 36.77
N LEU A 4 20.57 -13.71 37.55
CA LEU A 4 19.18 -13.80 37.06
C LEU A 4 18.84 -12.68 36.06
N GLN A 5 19.43 -11.49 36.22
CA GLN A 5 19.21 -10.38 35.29
C GLN A 5 19.90 -10.63 33.93
N LYS A 6 21.07 -11.28 33.94
CA LYS A 6 21.79 -11.66 32.72
C LYS A 6 21.10 -12.80 31.96
N LEU A 7 20.48 -13.75 32.68
CA LEU A 7 19.72 -14.86 32.08
C LEU A 7 18.43 -14.37 31.40
N LEU A 8 17.69 -13.46 32.05
CA LEU A 8 16.51 -12.83 31.46
C LEU A 8 16.85 -11.96 30.24
N PHE A 9 18.01 -11.31 30.24
CA PHE A 9 18.48 -10.54 29.08
C PHE A 9 18.80 -11.42 27.86
N TYR A 10 19.37 -12.62 28.08
CA TYR A 10 19.68 -13.55 27.00
C TYR A 10 18.42 -14.20 26.40
N SER A 11 17.41 -14.52 27.20
CA SER A 11 16.16 -15.09 26.69
C SER A 11 15.27 -14.09 25.93
N LEU A 12 15.38 -12.80 26.24
CA LEU A 12 14.60 -11.75 25.54
C LEU A 12 15.20 -11.39 24.17
N PHE A 13 16.51 -11.53 24.00
CA PHE A 13 17.23 -11.19 22.77
C PHE A 13 17.53 -12.38 21.85
N TYR A 14 17.48 -13.62 22.36
CA TYR A 14 17.66 -14.82 21.55
C TYR A 14 16.30 -15.43 21.19
N PHE A 15 15.40 -14.61 20.65
CA PHE A 15 14.25 -15.13 19.92
C PHE A 15 14.77 -15.57 18.54
N PRO A 16 14.67 -16.85 18.16
CA PRO A 16 15.23 -17.34 16.91
C PRO A 16 14.50 -16.69 15.74
N GLN A 17 15.13 -15.72 15.09
CA GLN A 17 14.60 -15.06 13.89
C GLN A 17 14.37 -16.04 12.73
N GLU A 18 15.02 -17.20 12.72
CA GLU A 18 14.90 -18.21 11.66
C GLU A 18 13.48 -18.78 11.50
N THR A 19 12.67 -18.85 12.57
CA THR A 19 11.29 -19.33 12.48
C THR A 19 10.33 -18.29 11.88
N ILE A 20 10.64 -16.99 12.03
CA ILE A 20 9.83 -15.89 11.49
C ILE A 20 10.04 -15.76 9.96
N PHE A 21 11.26 -16.01 9.48
CA PHE A 21 11.58 -15.95 8.04
C PHE A 21 10.98 -17.11 7.22
N ALA A 22 10.78 -18.28 7.81
CA ALA A 22 10.20 -19.44 7.13
C ALA A 22 8.68 -19.29 6.87
N GLU A 23 7.97 -18.55 7.73
CA GLU A 23 6.54 -18.30 7.56
C GLU A 23 6.29 -17.11 6.60
N GLY A 24 7.09 -16.05 6.72
CA GLY A 24 7.02 -14.88 5.82
C GLY A 24 7.30 -15.22 4.35
N THR A 25 8.24 -16.13 4.08
CA THR A 25 8.57 -16.57 2.70
C THR A 25 7.47 -17.43 2.05
N LYS A 26 6.72 -18.23 2.83
CA LYS A 26 5.57 -18.99 2.33
C LYS A 26 4.38 -18.10 1.98
N ILE A 27 4.13 -17.06 2.77
CA ILE A 27 3.06 -16.09 2.53
C ILE A 27 3.39 -15.20 1.31
N LEU A 28 4.65 -14.79 1.18
CA LEU A 28 5.13 -14.03 0.02
C LEU A 28 5.02 -14.85 -1.27
N GLY A 29 5.48 -16.11 -1.26
CA GLY A 29 5.41 -16.99 -2.43
C GLY A 29 3.98 -17.31 -2.87
N ASN A 30 3.01 -17.39 -1.94
CA ASN A 30 1.60 -17.58 -2.29
C ASN A 30 1.00 -16.31 -2.91
N SER A 31 1.32 -15.15 -2.35
CA SER A 31 0.81 -13.86 -2.83
C SER A 31 1.40 -13.48 -4.20
N GLU A 32 2.69 -13.73 -4.42
CA GLU A 32 3.34 -13.51 -5.71
C GLU A 32 2.76 -14.39 -6.81
N ASN A 33 2.54 -15.67 -6.52
CA ASN A 33 1.92 -16.60 -7.48
C ASN A 33 0.48 -16.20 -7.80
N LEU A 34 -0.29 -15.74 -6.81
CA LEU A 34 -1.64 -15.22 -7.00
C LEU A 34 -1.64 -13.97 -7.90
N LEU A 35 -0.81 -12.97 -7.58
CA LEU A 35 -0.72 -11.74 -8.39
C LEU A 35 -0.27 -12.03 -9.81
N LYS A 36 0.72 -12.92 -9.98
CA LYS A 36 1.18 -13.37 -11.30
C LYS A 36 0.06 -14.04 -12.09
N SER A 37 -0.79 -14.83 -11.43
CA SER A 37 -1.94 -15.47 -12.08
C SER A 37 -3.02 -14.46 -12.48
N LEU A 38 -3.32 -13.47 -11.63
CA LEU A 38 -4.31 -12.43 -11.88
C LEU A 38 -3.88 -11.52 -13.04
N PHE A 39 -2.60 -11.17 -13.12
CA PHE A 39 -2.09 -10.25 -14.14
C PHE A 39 -1.68 -10.92 -15.47
N LYS A 40 -1.63 -12.26 -15.55
CA LYS A 40 -1.12 -13.00 -16.72
C LYS A 40 -1.77 -12.59 -18.05
N ASN A 41 -3.06 -12.26 -18.03
CA ASN A 41 -3.85 -11.87 -19.20
C ASN A 41 -4.54 -10.51 -19.02
N TYR A 42 -4.12 -9.72 -18.03
CA TYR A 42 -4.73 -8.44 -17.74
C TYR A 42 -4.19 -7.36 -18.70
N ASP A 43 -5.05 -6.75 -19.49
CA ASP A 43 -4.71 -5.54 -20.26
C ASP A 43 -5.15 -4.29 -19.53
N LYS A 44 -4.17 -3.54 -19.01
CA LYS A 44 -4.37 -2.28 -18.28
C LYS A 44 -5.03 -1.16 -19.11
N ARG A 45 -5.09 -1.29 -20.43
CA ARG A 45 -5.68 -0.28 -21.33
C ARG A 45 -7.18 -0.48 -21.49
N ILE A 46 -7.68 -1.66 -21.18
CA ILE A 46 -9.08 -2.03 -21.36
C ILE A 46 -9.84 -1.72 -20.08
N ARG A 47 -10.92 -0.94 -20.22
CA ARG A 47 -11.84 -0.64 -19.12
C ARG A 47 -12.50 -1.95 -18.64
N PRO A 48 -12.59 -2.21 -17.32
CA PRO A 48 -13.38 -3.32 -16.80
C PRO A 48 -14.83 -3.26 -17.31
N TYR A 49 -15.37 -4.42 -17.70
CA TYR A 49 -16.72 -4.52 -18.30
C TYR A 49 -16.88 -3.71 -19.61
N ALA A 50 -15.83 -3.61 -20.42
CA ALA A 50 -15.83 -2.90 -21.69
C ALA A 50 -17.02 -3.30 -22.60
N ASP A 51 -17.28 -4.61 -22.74
CA ASP A 51 -18.27 -5.16 -23.67
C ASP A 51 -19.72 -5.04 -23.17
N ASN A 52 -19.92 -4.95 -21.85
CA ASN A 52 -21.25 -5.00 -21.24
C ASN A 52 -21.94 -3.63 -21.17
N GLY A 53 -21.31 -2.57 -21.72
CA GLY A 53 -21.82 -1.20 -21.66
C GLY A 53 -22.00 -0.64 -20.24
N THR A 54 -21.57 -1.37 -19.21
CA THR A 54 -21.77 -1.00 -17.80
C THR A 54 -20.80 0.09 -17.42
N ALA A 55 -21.27 1.18 -16.82
CA ALA A 55 -20.40 2.26 -16.36
C ALA A 55 -19.52 1.79 -15.19
N VAL A 56 -18.28 2.28 -15.13
CA VAL A 56 -17.39 2.07 -13.99
C VAL A 56 -17.54 3.25 -13.06
N ILE A 57 -17.92 2.99 -11.81
CA ILE A 57 -18.09 4.03 -10.78
C ILE A 57 -16.76 4.21 -10.06
N VAL A 58 -16.26 5.45 -10.02
CA VAL A 58 -15.05 5.82 -9.29
C VAL A 58 -15.44 6.69 -8.11
N HIS A 59 -15.27 6.17 -6.90
CA HIS A 59 -15.45 6.94 -5.67
C HIS A 59 -14.18 7.74 -5.40
N MET A 60 -14.23 9.05 -5.61
CA MET A 60 -13.09 9.94 -5.38
C MET A 60 -13.23 10.66 -4.04
N THR A 61 -12.17 10.63 -3.24
CA THR A 61 -12.03 11.48 -2.04
C THR A 61 -10.89 12.47 -2.29
N ILE A 62 -11.22 13.76 -2.28
CA ILE A 62 -10.26 14.84 -2.50
C ILE A 62 -10.06 15.56 -1.17
N VAL A 63 -8.80 15.67 -0.75
CA VAL A 63 -8.42 16.45 0.44
C VAL A 63 -7.59 17.64 -0.01
N LEU A 64 -8.06 18.83 0.33
CA LEU A 64 -7.31 20.06 0.10
C LEU A 64 -6.22 20.20 1.16
N GLY A 65 -4.97 20.25 0.72
CA GLY A 65 -3.82 20.41 1.62
C GLY A 65 -3.56 21.88 1.93
N ILE A 66 -3.15 22.65 0.92
CA ILE A 66 -2.73 24.05 1.05
C ILE A 66 -3.07 24.80 -0.25
N LEU A 67 -3.55 26.03 -0.13
CA LEU A 67 -3.69 26.98 -1.23
C LEU A 67 -2.36 27.74 -1.39
N ILE A 68 -1.70 27.60 -2.54
CA ILE A 68 -0.34 28.13 -2.76
C ILE A 68 -0.40 29.54 -3.34
N GLU A 69 -1.25 29.76 -4.35
CA GLU A 69 -1.29 31.01 -5.10
C GLU A 69 -2.73 31.37 -5.46
N LEU A 70 -3.10 32.64 -5.22
CA LEU A 70 -4.35 33.23 -5.68
C LEU A 70 -4.01 34.51 -6.45
N ARG A 71 -4.28 34.52 -7.76
CA ARG A 71 -4.15 35.71 -8.61
C ARG A 71 -5.53 36.14 -9.06
N GLU A 72 -6.19 36.94 -8.23
CA GLU A 72 -7.61 37.32 -8.38
C GLU A 72 -7.90 38.04 -9.70
N ASN A 73 -6.99 38.93 -10.13
CA ASN A 73 -7.12 39.67 -11.38
C ASN A 73 -7.09 38.78 -12.63
N GLU A 74 -6.60 37.55 -12.51
CA GLU A 74 -6.54 36.57 -13.60
C GLU A 74 -7.47 35.37 -13.36
N GLN A 75 -8.18 35.34 -12.22
CA GLN A 75 -9.01 34.21 -11.78
C GLN A 75 -8.28 32.86 -11.75
N VAL A 76 -6.99 32.87 -11.41
CA VAL A 76 -6.16 31.66 -11.30
C VAL A 76 -5.90 31.32 -9.83
N ALA A 77 -6.09 30.05 -9.48
CA ALA A 77 -5.75 29.51 -8.18
C ALA A 77 -4.88 28.24 -8.32
N GLY A 78 -3.72 28.25 -7.67
CA GLY A 78 -2.84 27.10 -7.52
C GLY A 78 -3.08 26.43 -6.17
N TYR A 79 -3.34 25.12 -6.16
CA TYR A 79 -3.58 24.35 -4.94
C TYR A 79 -2.92 22.98 -5.00
N VAL A 80 -2.52 22.46 -3.84
CA VAL A 80 -2.00 21.09 -3.70
C VAL A 80 -3.15 20.15 -3.35
N ILE A 81 -3.34 19.15 -4.19
CA ILE A 81 -4.29 18.06 -3.94
C ILE A 81 -3.54 16.86 -3.39
N SER A 82 -4.01 16.33 -2.27
CA SER A 82 -3.69 14.96 -1.86
C SER A 82 -4.90 14.10 -2.14
N HIS A 83 -4.70 13.00 -2.88
CA HIS A 83 -5.74 11.99 -3.10
C HIS A 83 -5.29 10.67 -2.49
N THR A 84 -6.23 9.96 -1.89
CA THR A 84 -6.03 8.55 -1.49
C THR A 84 -6.81 7.69 -2.48
N GLN A 85 -6.16 6.67 -3.02
CA GLN A 85 -6.74 5.74 -4.00
C GLN A 85 -6.92 4.37 -3.37
#